data_AF-A0A3B0NDR2-F1
#
_entry.id   AF-A0A3B0NDR2-F1
#
_cell.length_a   1.000
_cell.length_b   1.000
_cell.length_c   1.000
_cell.angle_alpha   90.00
_cell.angle_beta   90.00
_cell.angle_gamma   90.00
#
_symmetry.space_group_name_H-M   'P 1'
#
loop_
_entity.id
_entity.type
_entity.pdbx_description
1 polymer ?
#
loop_
_entity_poly.entity_id
_entity_poly.type
_entity_poly.pdbx_seq_one_letter_code
_entity_poly.pdbx_strand_id
1 'polypeptide(L)'
;MVSSVVSNPNERLVNNRVDNDLESVDDSLSSQTKSYSGLTRRLLLAVVVLFFLAGVSVVSYFLFSKYKMLNKFKKDLDDHLTRDFPNLEKAKRDTCFEELTRLFGDGFLSDDPKLEYEVYREFEEFNFKYNRRHVNQQERLNRLVTFRSNYLEVLEQKGDEAYVKGINRFSDLTEKEFYRLFPVMKPPKATYSNGYYLLTHLSNSTYLKNLKKALNTNEDVDPKKLTGENLDWRRSSSVTSVKDQSNCGACWAFSTVGSVEGYYLSHFDKSYDLSVQELVDCDTFSNGCQGGLLESAFEYVRKHGLVSAKDLPFVDRTKRCSVPSAKKVTVPSYLVFKGKEVMTKSLTSSPCSVYVSVSPELAKYKSGVYTGECGKSLNHAVVLVGEGYDEVTKKRYWVVKNSWGTDWGEDGYMRLERTNMGTDKCGVLDTSVSPFEL
;
A
#
# COMPACT_ATOMS: atom_id res chain seq x y z
N MET A 1 60.59 31.92 -55.91
CA MET A 1 61.25 32.85 -54.96
C MET A 1 60.61 32.66 -53.59
N VAL A 2 61.41 32.74 -52.50
CA VAL A 2 61.15 33.39 -51.19
C VAL A 2 59.66 33.61 -50.79
N SER A 3 59.13 33.21 -49.61
CA SER A 3 59.78 32.86 -48.32
C SER A 3 58.97 31.96 -47.35
N SER A 4 59.70 31.24 -46.48
CA SER A 4 59.54 30.98 -45.01
C SER A 4 58.18 31.05 -44.26
N VAL A 5 57.91 30.41 -43.11
CA VAL A 5 58.41 29.26 -42.27
C VAL A 5 57.39 29.13 -41.10
N VAL A 6 57.28 28.00 -40.39
CA VAL A 6 56.43 27.83 -39.18
C VAL A 6 57.21 27.19 -38.03
N SER A 7 57.04 27.68 -36.78
CA SER A 7 57.63 27.09 -35.55
C SER A 7 56.87 27.48 -34.25
N ASN A 8 57.29 26.89 -33.12
CA ASN A 8 56.68 26.82 -31.77
C ASN A 8 57.84 26.84 -30.71
N PRO A 9 57.74 26.45 -29.41
CA PRO A 9 56.84 26.74 -28.27
C PRO A 9 57.59 27.41 -27.06
N ASN A 10 57.05 27.25 -25.82
CA ASN A 10 57.59 27.49 -24.44
C ASN A 10 56.96 28.70 -23.71
N GLU A 11 56.88 28.76 -22.37
CA GLU A 11 57.49 28.02 -21.22
C GLU A 11 56.39 27.89 -20.09
N ARG A 12 56.38 27.14 -18.97
CA ARG A 12 57.29 26.37 -18.05
C ARG A 12 56.58 25.07 -17.59
N LEU A 13 57.12 24.03 -16.91
CA LEU A 13 58.27 23.80 -16.00
C LEU A 13 58.04 24.22 -14.51
N VAL A 14 58.41 23.42 -13.50
CA VAL A 14 59.34 22.26 -13.45
C VAL A 14 58.67 20.97 -12.95
N ASN A 15 59.01 19.86 -13.60
CA ASN A 15 58.91 18.47 -13.14
C ASN A 15 60.38 17.97 -12.98
N ASN A 16 60.74 16.90 -12.26
CA ASN A 16 60.40 15.52 -12.62
C ASN A 16 60.92 14.48 -11.59
N ARG A 17 60.71 13.20 -11.91
CA ARG A 17 61.07 11.97 -11.17
C ARG A 17 62.15 11.17 -11.94
N VAL A 18 62.58 10.05 -11.36
CA VAL A 18 63.14 8.79 -11.95
C VAL A 18 64.56 8.45 -11.47
N ASP A 19 64.60 7.54 -10.49
CA ASP A 19 65.28 6.22 -10.48
C ASP A 19 66.59 6.03 -11.26
N ASN A 20 67.63 5.43 -10.62
CA ASN A 20 67.94 4.00 -10.85
C ASN A 20 69.01 3.37 -9.92
N ASP A 21 69.00 2.03 -9.89
CA ASP A 21 70.10 1.07 -9.61
C ASP A 21 70.66 0.86 -8.18
N LEU A 22 71.53 -0.16 -8.07
CA LEU A 22 71.74 -1.08 -6.94
C LEU A 22 73.18 -1.04 -6.36
N GLU A 23 73.38 -1.80 -5.27
CA GLU A 23 74.68 -2.15 -4.62
C GLU A 23 75.38 -1.03 -3.82
N SER A 24 76.13 -1.28 -2.72
CA SER A 24 76.17 -2.42 -1.77
C SER A 24 76.99 -2.06 -0.49
N VAL A 25 77.01 -2.96 0.51
CA VAL A 25 77.96 -3.07 1.65
C VAL A 25 77.95 -2.01 2.79
N ASP A 26 77.33 -2.43 3.91
CA ASP A 26 77.73 -2.37 5.35
C ASP A 26 78.28 -1.13 6.12
N ASP A 27 78.00 -1.21 7.43
CA ASP A 27 78.63 -0.59 8.62
C ASP A 27 78.78 0.95 8.69
N SER A 28 78.23 1.63 9.71
CA SER A 28 78.41 1.27 11.14
C SER A 28 77.51 2.05 12.13
N LEU A 29 77.58 1.62 13.39
CA LEU A 29 77.03 2.20 14.64
C LEU A 29 77.22 3.75 14.81
N SER A 30 76.42 4.51 15.60
CA SER A 30 75.46 4.14 16.66
C SER A 30 74.54 5.30 17.12
N SER A 31 73.44 4.93 17.82
CA SER A 31 72.62 5.77 18.74
C SER A 31 71.72 6.85 18.09
N GLN A 32 70.55 7.20 18.63
CA GLN A 32 69.91 6.81 19.91
C GLN A 32 68.50 6.23 19.69
N THR A 33 68.31 4.93 19.90
CA THR A 33 66.96 4.34 20.07
C THR A 33 66.58 4.34 21.55
N LYS A 34 65.52 5.07 21.92
CA LYS A 34 64.97 5.02 23.29
C LYS A 34 64.37 3.64 23.55
N SER A 35 65.09 2.83 24.33
CA SER A 35 64.64 1.51 24.77
C SER A 35 63.40 1.64 25.65
N TYR A 36 62.22 1.41 25.07
CA TYR A 36 61.02 1.09 25.83
C TYR A 36 61.29 -0.21 26.60
N SER A 37 61.40 -0.10 27.92
CA SER A 37 61.83 -1.22 28.76
C SER A 37 60.95 -2.46 28.53
N GLY A 38 61.55 -3.65 28.60
CA GLY A 38 60.83 -4.91 28.39
C GLY A 38 59.60 -5.06 29.30
N LEU A 39 59.57 -4.35 30.43
CA LEU A 39 58.41 -4.22 31.30
C LEU A 39 57.21 -3.57 30.60
N THR A 40 57.38 -2.46 29.88
CA THR A 40 56.28 -1.77 29.17
C THR A 40 55.71 -2.62 28.03
N ARG A 41 56.56 -3.29 27.25
CA ARG A 41 56.12 -4.21 26.18
C ARG A 41 55.42 -5.45 26.74
N ARG A 42 55.83 -5.96 27.90
CA ARG A 42 55.15 -7.04 28.64
C ARG A 42 53.81 -6.57 29.23
N LEU A 43 53.73 -5.36 29.78
CA LEU A 43 52.46 -4.79 30.25
C LEU A 43 51.46 -4.65 29.10
N LEU A 44 51.90 -4.13 27.95
CA LEU A 44 51.03 -3.96 26.78
C LEU A 44 50.50 -5.32 26.29
N LEU A 45 51.35 -6.36 26.23
CA LEU A 45 50.89 -7.72 25.94
C LEU A 45 49.90 -8.24 26.98
N ALA A 46 50.18 -8.07 28.27
CA ALA A 46 49.30 -8.54 29.34
C ALA A 46 47.93 -7.85 29.31
N VAL A 47 47.88 -6.55 29.01
CA VAL A 47 46.63 -5.80 28.82
C VAL A 47 45.87 -6.28 27.60
N VAL A 48 46.54 -6.52 26.46
CA VAL A 48 45.89 -7.10 25.26
C VAL A 48 45.36 -8.50 25.52
N VAL A 49 46.10 -9.35 26.23
CA VAL A 49 45.66 -10.70 26.64
C VAL A 49 44.47 -10.63 27.61
N LEU A 50 44.47 -9.69 28.56
CA LEU A 50 43.33 -9.47 29.46
C LEU A 50 42.07 -9.02 28.71
N PHE A 51 42.19 -8.07 27.77
CA PHE A 51 41.06 -7.67 26.92
C PHE A 51 40.58 -8.81 26.02
N PHE A 52 41.48 -9.64 25.48
CA PHE A 52 41.12 -10.82 24.69
C PHE A 52 40.38 -11.87 25.54
N LEU A 53 40.89 -12.22 26.73
CA LEU A 53 40.25 -13.16 27.66
C LEU A 53 38.91 -12.65 28.17
N ALA A 54 38.79 -11.34 28.45
CA ALA A 54 37.52 -10.71 28.79
C ALA A 54 36.53 -10.78 27.62
N GLY A 55 36.98 -10.48 26.39
CA GLY A 55 36.18 -10.59 25.18
C GLY A 55 35.67 -12.01 24.93
N VAL A 56 36.54 -13.02 25.02
CA VAL A 56 36.17 -14.44 24.93
C VAL A 56 35.19 -14.84 26.03
N SER A 57 35.40 -14.39 27.27
CA SER A 57 34.48 -14.67 28.39
C SER A 57 33.09 -14.06 28.17
N VAL A 58 33.02 -12.82 27.68
CA VAL A 58 31.77 -12.13 27.36
C VAL A 58 31.04 -12.82 26.20
N VAL A 59 31.74 -13.17 25.12
CA VAL A 59 31.17 -13.92 23.99
C VAL A 59 30.67 -15.29 24.45
N SER A 60 31.44 -16.01 25.28
CA SER A 60 31.04 -17.31 25.81
C SER A 60 29.81 -17.21 26.71
N TYR A 61 29.70 -16.18 27.53
CA TYR A 61 28.51 -15.89 28.34
C TYR A 61 27.28 -15.60 27.46
N PHE A 62 27.41 -14.78 26.41
CA PHE A 62 26.31 -14.51 25.48
C PHE A 62 25.86 -15.77 24.71
N LEU A 63 26.80 -16.60 24.26
CA LEU A 63 26.49 -17.87 23.59
C LEU A 63 25.80 -18.86 24.54
N PHE A 64 26.30 -19.01 25.77
CA PHE A 64 25.68 -19.87 26.78
C PHE A 64 24.29 -19.38 27.20
N SER A 65 24.10 -18.06 27.31
CA SER A 65 22.80 -17.44 27.58
C SER A 65 21.81 -17.72 26.44
N LYS A 66 22.18 -17.46 25.18
CA LYS A 66 21.35 -17.82 24.01
C LYS A 66 21.00 -19.31 23.97
N TYR A 67 21.98 -20.19 24.22
CA TYR A 67 21.76 -21.64 24.27
C TYR A 67 20.75 -22.05 25.37
N LYS A 68 20.88 -21.46 26.57
CA LYS A 68 19.94 -21.69 27.68
C LYS A 68 18.52 -21.21 27.33
N MET A 69 18.38 -20.04 26.71
CA MET A 69 17.07 -19.53 26.27
C MET A 69 16.46 -20.40 25.17
N LEU A 70 17.23 -20.81 24.17
CA LEU A 70 16.75 -21.70 23.09
C LEU A 70 16.28 -23.05 23.62
N ASN A 71 17.00 -23.64 24.58
CA ASN A 71 16.58 -24.89 25.20
C ASN A 71 15.35 -24.73 26.12
N LYS A 72 15.18 -23.59 26.78
CA LYS A 72 13.92 -23.25 27.50
C LYS A 72 12.77 -23.15 26.50
N PHE A 73 12.90 -22.31 25.47
CA PHE A 73 11.86 -22.10 24.44
C PHE A 73 11.42 -23.42 23.80
N LYS A 74 12.37 -24.27 23.39
CA LYS A 74 12.10 -25.62 22.87
C LYS A 74 11.26 -26.46 23.85
N LYS A 75 11.64 -26.53 25.12
CA LYS A 75 10.91 -27.32 26.12
C LYS A 75 9.51 -26.76 26.34
N ASP A 76 9.41 -25.45 26.58
CA ASP A 76 8.15 -24.77 26.87
C ASP A 76 7.19 -24.85 25.66
N LEU A 77 7.71 -24.90 24.41
CA LEU A 77 6.95 -25.15 23.19
C LEU A 77 6.46 -26.60 23.06
N ASP A 78 7.29 -27.61 23.31
CA ASP A 78 6.86 -29.02 23.27
C ASP A 78 5.84 -29.33 24.38
N ASP A 79 6.09 -28.83 25.61
CA ASP A 79 5.13 -28.91 26.73
C ASP A 79 3.78 -28.26 26.36
N HIS A 80 3.78 -27.17 25.58
CA HIS A 80 2.57 -26.50 25.10
C HIS A 80 1.86 -27.32 24.00
N LEU A 81 2.57 -27.69 22.94
CA LEU A 81 2.02 -28.46 21.81
C LEU A 81 1.46 -29.81 22.26
N THR A 82 2.18 -30.51 23.15
CA THR A 82 1.80 -31.85 23.60
C THR A 82 0.68 -31.84 24.65
N ARG A 83 0.60 -30.82 25.54
CA ARG A 83 -0.48 -30.70 26.52
C ARG A 83 -1.76 -30.10 25.93
N ASP A 84 -1.64 -28.98 25.21
CA ASP A 84 -2.79 -28.16 24.84
C ASP A 84 -3.33 -28.52 23.44
N PHE A 85 -2.51 -29.17 22.60
CA PHE A 85 -2.89 -29.63 21.25
C PHE A 85 -2.57 -31.13 21.02
N PRO A 86 -3.02 -32.05 21.91
CA PRO A 86 -2.64 -33.46 21.85
C PRO A 86 -3.00 -34.15 20.52
N ASN A 87 -4.10 -33.73 19.90
CA ASN A 87 -4.61 -34.23 18.62
C ASN A 87 -3.92 -33.60 17.38
N LEU A 88 -2.94 -32.72 17.56
CA LEU A 88 -2.18 -32.15 16.44
C LEU A 88 -1.37 -33.25 15.76
N GLU A 89 -1.67 -33.44 14.46
CA GLU A 89 -0.99 -34.36 13.54
C GLU A 89 0.53 -34.24 13.66
N LYS A 90 1.22 -35.37 13.84
CA LYS A 90 2.66 -35.38 14.14
C LYS A 90 3.48 -34.58 13.10
N ALA A 91 3.26 -34.79 11.81
CA ALA A 91 4.01 -34.07 10.77
C ALA A 91 3.86 -32.53 10.87
N LYS A 92 2.69 -32.04 11.28
CA LYS A 92 2.44 -30.60 11.51
C LYS A 92 3.08 -30.11 12.80
N ARG A 93 3.05 -30.93 13.87
CA ARG A 93 3.74 -30.65 15.14
C ARG A 93 5.24 -30.52 14.92
N ASP A 94 5.86 -31.52 14.30
CA ASP A 94 7.29 -31.58 13.99
C ASP A 94 7.70 -30.37 13.13
N THR A 95 6.97 -30.08 12.05
CA THR A 95 7.22 -28.92 11.17
C THR A 95 7.11 -27.58 11.90
N CYS A 96 6.04 -27.37 12.66
CA CYS A 96 5.83 -26.13 13.42
C CYS A 96 6.91 -25.94 14.49
N PHE A 97 7.27 -27.01 15.19
CA PHE A 97 8.33 -27.01 16.19
C PHE A 97 9.68 -26.63 15.58
N GLU A 98 10.04 -27.17 14.42
CA GLU A 98 11.27 -26.80 13.70
C GLU A 98 11.25 -25.33 13.23
N GLU A 99 10.18 -24.87 12.59
CA GLU A 99 10.07 -23.50 12.06
C GLU A 99 10.11 -22.45 13.18
N LEU A 100 9.36 -22.64 14.28
CA LEU A 100 9.39 -21.73 15.43
C LEU A 100 10.71 -21.78 16.19
N THR A 101 11.26 -22.97 16.44
CA THR A 101 12.57 -23.13 17.09
C THR A 101 13.67 -22.41 16.31
N ARG A 102 13.65 -22.51 14.98
CA ARG A 102 14.60 -21.81 14.11
C ARG A 102 14.44 -20.30 14.20
N LEU A 103 13.23 -19.78 14.02
CA LEU A 103 12.98 -18.34 14.06
C LEU A 103 13.31 -17.71 15.43
N PHE A 104 13.09 -18.44 16.54
CA PHE A 104 13.54 -18.01 17.86
C PHE A 104 15.07 -18.00 17.98
N GLY A 105 15.75 -19.04 17.49
CA GLY A 105 17.22 -19.09 17.48
C GLY A 105 17.87 -17.98 16.64
N ASP A 106 17.27 -17.67 15.49
CA ASP A 106 17.65 -16.57 14.59
C ASP A 106 17.32 -15.18 15.20
N GLY A 107 16.40 -15.11 16.16
CA GLY A 107 16.07 -13.90 16.94
C GLY A 107 14.86 -13.10 16.43
N PHE A 108 13.96 -13.71 15.68
CA PHE A 108 12.75 -13.06 15.13
C PHE A 108 11.50 -13.18 16.02
N LEU A 109 11.53 -14.05 17.04
CA LEU A 109 10.39 -14.36 17.92
C LEU A 109 10.64 -13.91 19.38
N SER A 110 9.57 -13.82 20.16
CA SER A 110 9.62 -13.61 21.62
C SER A 110 9.87 -14.92 22.38
N ASP A 111 10.11 -14.85 23.70
CA ASP A 111 10.30 -16.02 24.55
C ASP A 111 8.99 -16.58 25.18
N ASP A 112 7.82 -16.27 24.58
CA ASP A 112 6.53 -16.91 24.86
C ASP A 112 6.09 -17.84 23.72
N PRO A 113 6.37 -19.16 23.82
CA PRO A 113 5.94 -20.15 22.83
C PRO A 113 4.44 -20.21 22.55
N LYS A 114 3.58 -19.72 23.45
CA LYS A 114 2.12 -19.75 23.24
C LYS A 114 1.70 -18.71 22.22
N LEU A 115 2.17 -17.47 22.42
CA LEU A 115 1.97 -16.38 21.47
C LEU A 115 2.54 -16.74 20.09
N GLU A 116 3.74 -17.31 20.04
CA GLU A 116 4.35 -17.69 18.76
C GLU A 116 3.61 -18.85 18.05
N TYR A 117 3.02 -19.79 18.80
CA TYR A 117 2.19 -20.84 18.23
C TYR A 117 0.80 -20.34 17.79
N GLU A 118 0.21 -19.38 18.52
CA GLU A 118 -1.01 -18.67 18.10
C GLU A 118 -0.78 -17.95 16.76
N VAL A 119 0.28 -17.14 16.66
CA VAL A 119 0.71 -16.48 15.42
C VAL A 119 0.97 -17.49 14.29
N TYR A 120 1.59 -18.63 14.58
CA TYR A 120 1.81 -19.68 13.58
C TYR A 120 0.50 -20.25 13.04
N ARG A 121 -0.48 -20.53 13.92
CA ARG A 121 -1.81 -21.00 13.51
C ARG A 121 -2.54 -19.96 12.66
N GLU A 122 -2.54 -18.71 13.09
CA GLU A 122 -3.17 -17.60 12.36
C GLU A 122 -2.51 -17.38 11.00
N PHE A 123 -1.20 -17.61 10.87
CA PHE A 123 -0.50 -17.61 9.59
C PHE A 123 -0.93 -18.77 8.69
N GLU A 124 -1.13 -19.98 9.22
CA GLU A 124 -1.66 -21.12 8.44
C GLU A 124 -3.12 -20.89 7.99
N GLU A 125 -3.96 -20.34 8.85
CA GLU A 125 -5.36 -20.00 8.54
C GLU A 125 -5.43 -18.84 7.52
N PHE A 126 -4.55 -17.83 7.63
CA PHE A 126 -4.31 -16.81 6.60
C PHE A 126 -3.86 -17.42 5.27
N ASN A 127 -2.88 -18.33 5.30
CA ASN A 127 -2.33 -18.97 4.10
C ASN A 127 -3.41 -19.77 3.36
N PHE A 128 -4.26 -20.50 4.10
CA PHE A 128 -5.41 -21.19 3.56
C PHE A 128 -6.44 -20.20 2.96
N LYS A 129 -6.89 -19.21 3.74
CA LYS A 129 -7.90 -18.21 3.31
C LYS A 129 -7.51 -17.50 2.02
N TYR A 130 -6.23 -17.14 1.87
CA TYR A 130 -5.72 -16.38 0.74
C TYR A 130 -5.01 -17.23 -0.32
N ASN A 131 -5.10 -18.58 -0.27
CA ASN A 131 -4.42 -19.51 -1.19
C ASN A 131 -2.93 -19.16 -1.40
N ARG A 132 -2.25 -18.82 -0.30
CA ARG A 132 -0.84 -18.41 -0.30
C ARG A 132 0.03 -19.59 -0.67
N ARG A 133 1.07 -19.31 -1.46
CA ARG A 133 2.06 -20.28 -1.92
C ARG A 133 3.42 -19.60 -1.89
N HIS A 134 4.39 -20.27 -1.28
CA HIS A 134 5.75 -19.79 -1.18
C HIS A 134 6.65 -20.63 -2.09
N VAL A 135 7.61 -20.00 -2.77
CA VAL A 135 8.51 -20.66 -3.72
C VAL A 135 9.47 -21.61 -2.99
N ASN A 136 9.78 -21.34 -1.73
CA ASN A 136 10.65 -22.15 -0.87
C ASN A 136 10.41 -21.85 0.62
N GLN A 137 11.01 -22.65 1.50
CA GLN A 137 10.89 -22.48 2.96
C GLN A 137 11.44 -21.14 3.47
N GLN A 138 12.49 -20.58 2.87
CA GLN A 138 13.03 -19.29 3.33
C GLN A 138 12.04 -18.14 3.05
N GLU A 139 11.33 -18.17 1.92
CA GLU A 139 10.25 -17.23 1.66
C GLU A 139 9.10 -17.41 2.66
N ARG A 140 8.69 -18.65 2.93
CA ARG A 140 7.66 -18.97 3.95
C ARG A 140 8.02 -18.39 5.32
N LEU A 141 9.24 -18.61 5.79
CA LEU A 141 9.72 -18.10 7.07
C LEU A 141 9.76 -16.56 7.09
N ASN A 142 10.21 -15.92 6.00
CA ASN A 142 10.17 -14.46 5.87
C ASN A 142 8.73 -13.91 5.90
N ARG A 143 7.78 -14.62 5.28
CA ARG A 143 6.35 -14.28 5.29
C ARG A 143 5.72 -14.46 6.67
N LEU A 144 6.06 -15.52 7.40
CA LEU A 144 5.65 -15.72 8.80
C LEU A 144 6.16 -14.61 9.71
N VAL A 145 7.43 -14.20 9.60
CA VAL A 145 7.99 -13.08 10.39
C VAL A 145 7.30 -11.75 10.04
N THR A 146 6.98 -11.52 8.77
CA THR A 146 6.24 -10.33 8.32
C THR A 146 4.80 -10.34 8.82
N PHE A 147 4.12 -11.48 8.72
CA PHE A 147 2.77 -11.71 9.25
C PHE A 147 2.71 -11.49 10.76
N ARG A 148 3.65 -12.07 11.52
CA ARG A 148 3.81 -11.85 12.97
C ARG A 148 3.84 -10.37 13.31
N SER A 149 4.68 -9.58 12.61
CA SER A 149 4.78 -8.14 12.85
C SER A 149 3.46 -7.40 12.59
N ASN A 150 2.76 -7.74 11.52
CA ASN A 150 1.46 -7.14 11.20
C ASN A 150 0.32 -7.65 12.11
N TYR A 151 0.44 -8.86 12.66
CA TYR A 151 -0.55 -9.49 13.55
C TYR A 151 -0.49 -8.91 14.97
N LEU A 152 0.72 -8.73 15.51
CA LEU A 152 0.91 -8.06 16.80
C LEU A 152 0.40 -6.61 16.76
N GLU A 153 0.59 -5.88 15.65
CA GLU A 153 0.03 -4.53 15.46
C GLU A 153 -1.53 -4.49 15.41
N VAL A 154 -2.18 -5.64 15.19
CA VAL A 154 -3.64 -5.80 15.33
C VAL A 154 -4.02 -6.13 16.78
N LEU A 155 -3.25 -6.98 17.47
CA LEU A 155 -3.48 -7.32 18.88
C LEU A 155 -3.15 -6.19 19.87
N GLU A 156 -2.23 -5.29 19.52
CA GLU A 156 -1.88 -4.11 20.33
C GLU A 156 -2.98 -3.03 20.34
N GLN A 157 -4.01 -3.18 19.52
CA GLN A 157 -5.16 -2.29 19.50
C GLN A 157 -6.01 -2.42 20.78
N LYS A 158 -6.38 -1.29 21.39
CA LYS A 158 -7.01 -1.28 22.72
C LYS A 158 -8.54 -1.35 22.70
N GLY A 159 -9.17 -1.03 21.56
CA GLY A 159 -10.62 -1.06 21.39
C GLY A 159 -11.34 0.20 21.87
N ASP A 160 -10.62 1.23 22.29
CA ASP A 160 -11.13 2.59 22.51
C ASP A 160 -10.97 3.50 21.28
N GLU A 161 -10.30 3.02 20.23
CA GLU A 161 -10.15 3.74 18.96
C GLU A 161 -11.44 3.70 18.13
N ALA A 162 -11.67 4.74 17.31
CA ALA A 162 -12.88 4.90 16.51
C ALA A 162 -13.05 3.88 15.36
N TYR A 163 -12.03 3.05 15.11
CA TYR A 163 -12.01 2.03 14.07
C TYR A 163 -11.30 0.77 14.56
N VAL A 164 -11.55 -0.37 13.91
CA VAL A 164 -10.96 -1.67 14.24
C VAL A 164 -10.02 -2.12 13.12
N LYS A 165 -8.85 -2.65 13.49
CA LYS A 165 -7.88 -3.32 12.60
C LYS A 165 -8.21 -4.81 12.43
N GLY A 166 -7.64 -5.46 11.42
CA GLY A 166 -7.83 -6.89 11.20
C GLY A 166 -6.90 -7.50 10.16
N ILE A 167 -6.72 -8.81 10.28
CA ILE A 167 -5.97 -9.61 9.31
C ILE A 167 -6.72 -9.70 7.99
N ASN A 168 -6.02 -9.36 6.91
CA ASN A 168 -6.53 -9.44 5.54
C ASN A 168 -5.37 -9.71 4.56
N ARG A 169 -5.64 -9.71 3.26
CA ARG A 169 -4.66 -10.08 2.21
C ARG A 169 -3.34 -9.30 2.22
N PHE A 170 -3.23 -8.16 2.89
CA PHE A 170 -2.00 -7.38 2.97
C PHE A 170 -1.12 -7.72 4.20
N SER A 171 -1.59 -8.59 5.11
CA SER A 171 -0.90 -8.89 6.37
C SER A 171 0.44 -9.62 6.24
N ASP A 172 0.75 -10.26 5.10
CA ASP A 172 2.08 -10.87 4.86
C ASP A 172 3.05 -9.96 4.08
N LEU A 173 2.70 -8.67 3.88
CA LEU A 173 3.52 -7.70 3.18
C LEU A 173 4.30 -6.79 4.13
N THR A 174 5.56 -6.51 3.77
CA THR A 174 6.33 -5.42 4.38
C THR A 174 5.87 -4.06 3.85
N GLU A 175 6.12 -2.96 4.58
CA GLU A 175 5.85 -1.58 4.12
C GLU A 175 6.42 -1.33 2.70
N LYS A 176 7.63 -1.84 2.45
CA LYS A 176 8.34 -1.73 1.16
C LYS A 176 7.67 -2.50 0.03
N GLU A 177 6.95 -3.58 0.32
CA GLU A 177 6.16 -4.33 -0.66
C GLU A 177 4.78 -3.68 -0.86
N PHE A 178 4.15 -3.22 0.22
CA PHE A 178 2.89 -2.48 0.14
C PHE A 178 3.00 -1.25 -0.79
N TYR A 179 4.00 -0.39 -0.58
CA TYR A 179 4.22 0.77 -1.45
C TYR A 179 4.77 0.44 -2.86
N ARG A 180 5.06 -0.83 -3.17
CA ARG A 180 5.28 -1.29 -4.57
C ARG A 180 3.97 -1.62 -5.28
N LEU A 181 2.94 -2.05 -4.56
CA LEU A 181 1.58 -2.25 -5.10
C LEU A 181 0.84 -0.91 -5.26
N PHE A 182 1.13 0.05 -4.38
CA PHE A 182 0.51 1.39 -4.35
C PHE A 182 1.55 2.49 -4.59
N PRO A 183 2.01 2.68 -5.86
CA PRO A 183 2.94 3.73 -6.24
C PRO A 183 2.27 5.13 -6.23
N VAL A 184 3.08 6.18 -6.08
CA VAL A 184 2.58 7.56 -5.97
C VAL A 184 1.89 8.03 -7.26
N MET A 185 0.60 8.34 -7.15
CA MET A 185 -0.23 8.94 -8.19
C MET A 185 -0.10 10.47 -8.13
N LYS A 186 -0.02 11.11 -9.30
CA LYS A 186 0.14 12.57 -9.43
C LYS A 186 -0.95 13.12 -10.35
N PRO A 187 -2.17 13.40 -9.84
CA PRO A 187 -3.23 13.97 -10.65
C PRO A 187 -2.80 15.29 -11.31
N PRO A 188 -3.24 15.56 -12.56
CA PRO A 188 -2.98 16.83 -13.23
C PRO A 188 -3.50 18.03 -12.43
N LYS A 189 -2.83 19.16 -12.58
CA LYS A 189 -3.19 20.43 -11.91
C LYS A 189 -4.43 21.11 -12.51
N ALA A 190 -4.87 20.69 -13.70
CA ALA A 190 -5.98 21.31 -14.41
C ALA A 190 -7.32 21.15 -13.67
N THR A 191 -8.20 22.14 -13.82
CA THR A 191 -9.58 22.14 -13.34
C THR A 191 -10.48 22.67 -14.46
N TYR A 192 -11.61 21.99 -14.71
CA TYR A 192 -12.55 22.37 -15.76
C TYR A 192 -13.81 23.01 -15.14
N SER A 193 -13.65 24.26 -14.68
CA SER A 193 -14.71 25.03 -14.03
C SER A 193 -15.62 25.74 -15.05
N ASN A 194 -16.60 25.03 -15.59
CA ASN A 194 -17.75 25.65 -16.27
C ASN A 194 -18.91 25.88 -15.29
N GLY A 195 -19.48 27.10 -15.31
CA GLY A 195 -20.48 27.54 -14.30
C GLY A 195 -21.85 26.88 -14.36
N TYR A 196 -22.16 26.11 -15.41
CA TYR A 196 -23.49 25.54 -15.66
C TYR A 196 -23.72 24.13 -15.07
N TYR A 197 -22.71 23.59 -14.37
CA TYR A 197 -22.60 22.19 -13.93
C TYR A 197 -23.89 21.50 -13.44
N LEU A 198 -24.69 22.14 -12.58
CA LEU A 198 -25.86 21.49 -11.98
C LEU A 198 -27.11 21.46 -12.88
N LEU A 199 -27.21 22.38 -13.85
CA LEU A 199 -28.50 22.71 -14.48
C LEU A 199 -28.98 21.67 -15.51
N THR A 200 -28.08 20.90 -16.13
CA THR A 200 -28.46 19.82 -17.05
C THR A 200 -29.12 18.66 -16.30
N HIS A 201 -28.43 18.11 -15.29
CA HIS A 201 -28.88 16.97 -14.49
C HIS A 201 -30.26 17.17 -13.86
N LEU A 202 -30.57 18.37 -13.36
CA LEU A 202 -31.82 18.68 -12.66
C LEU A 202 -33.08 18.62 -13.55
N SER A 203 -32.93 18.53 -14.88
CA SER A 203 -34.04 18.24 -15.80
C SER A 203 -34.39 16.74 -15.89
N ASN A 204 -33.48 15.86 -15.45
CA ASN A 204 -33.66 14.41 -15.50
C ASN A 204 -34.43 13.92 -14.26
N SER A 205 -35.66 13.43 -14.48
CA SER A 205 -36.56 12.95 -13.43
C SER A 205 -36.05 11.68 -12.72
N THR A 206 -35.31 10.82 -13.40
CA THR A 206 -34.68 9.62 -12.81
C THR A 206 -33.54 10.01 -11.87
N TYR A 207 -32.69 10.95 -12.29
CA TYR A 207 -31.67 11.53 -11.42
C TYR A 207 -32.29 12.20 -10.19
N LEU A 208 -33.29 13.07 -10.34
CA LEU A 208 -33.97 13.71 -9.20
C LEU A 208 -34.57 12.69 -8.21
N LYS A 209 -35.27 11.68 -8.73
CA LYS A 209 -35.84 10.55 -7.97
C LYS A 209 -34.76 9.83 -7.15
N ASN A 210 -33.62 9.53 -7.75
CA ASN A 210 -32.55 8.78 -7.08
C ASN A 210 -31.71 9.68 -6.14
N LEU A 211 -31.53 10.96 -6.46
CA LEU A 211 -30.92 11.95 -5.58
C LEU A 211 -31.75 12.17 -4.30
N LYS A 212 -33.08 12.30 -4.40
CA LYS A 212 -33.98 12.40 -3.24
C LYS A 212 -33.82 11.21 -2.28
N LYS A 213 -33.75 9.98 -2.82
CA LYS A 213 -33.41 8.76 -2.04
C LYS A 213 -32.01 8.83 -1.42
N ALA A 214 -31.00 9.26 -2.17
CA ALA A 214 -29.61 9.35 -1.69
C ALA A 214 -29.48 10.33 -0.51
N LEU A 215 -30.19 11.46 -0.57
CA LEU A 215 -30.31 12.46 0.50
C LEU A 215 -31.25 12.04 1.64
N ASN A 216 -31.96 10.92 1.50
CA ASN A 216 -33.01 10.46 2.42
C ASN A 216 -34.10 11.52 2.69
N THR A 217 -34.60 12.19 1.63
CA THR A 217 -35.66 13.21 1.72
C THR A 217 -36.76 13.00 0.69
N ASN A 218 -37.96 13.48 1.02
CA ASN A 218 -39.10 13.59 0.09
C ASN A 218 -39.26 15.02 -0.47
N GLU A 219 -38.64 16.01 0.17
CA GLU A 219 -38.73 17.44 -0.18
C GLU A 219 -38.15 17.73 -1.57
N ASP A 220 -38.51 18.87 -2.16
CA ASP A 220 -37.92 19.32 -3.42
C ASP A 220 -36.52 19.88 -3.24
N VAL A 221 -35.59 19.43 -4.08
CA VAL A 221 -34.18 19.75 -3.98
C VAL A 221 -33.91 21.13 -4.56
N ASP A 222 -33.65 22.13 -3.70
CA ASP A 222 -33.20 23.45 -4.13
C ASP A 222 -31.77 23.37 -4.73
N PRO A 223 -31.58 23.63 -6.04
CA PRO A 223 -30.27 23.55 -6.70
C PRO A 223 -29.19 24.43 -6.09
N LYS A 224 -29.59 25.53 -5.43
CA LYS A 224 -28.68 26.52 -4.82
C LYS A 224 -28.24 26.12 -3.41
N LYS A 225 -28.89 25.12 -2.82
CA LYS A 225 -28.58 24.56 -1.49
C LYS A 225 -28.05 23.12 -1.55
N LEU A 226 -28.16 22.45 -2.71
CA LEU A 226 -27.68 21.09 -2.90
C LEU A 226 -26.16 21.00 -2.65
N THR A 227 -25.79 20.07 -1.78
CA THR A 227 -24.42 19.70 -1.41
C THR A 227 -24.40 18.21 -1.09
N GLY A 228 -23.22 17.60 -0.99
CA GLY A 228 -23.08 16.21 -0.53
C GLY A 228 -23.39 15.97 0.96
N GLU A 229 -24.02 16.92 1.67
CA GLU A 229 -24.39 16.77 3.08
C GLU A 229 -25.50 15.71 3.23
N ASN A 230 -25.29 14.69 4.09
CA ASN A 230 -26.19 13.54 4.25
C ASN A 230 -26.52 12.79 2.94
N LEU A 231 -25.64 12.85 1.93
CA LEU A 231 -25.82 12.15 0.67
C LEU A 231 -25.16 10.76 0.74
N ASP A 232 -25.92 9.69 0.47
CA ASP A 232 -25.36 8.34 0.27
C ASP A 232 -26.07 7.62 -0.89
N TRP A 233 -25.38 7.48 -2.03
CA TRP A 233 -25.89 6.83 -3.25
C TRP A 233 -26.24 5.35 -3.07
N ARG A 234 -25.80 4.69 -1.99
CA ARG A 234 -26.22 3.31 -1.69
C ARG A 234 -27.71 3.25 -1.33
N ARG A 235 -28.26 4.31 -0.71
CA ARG A 235 -29.70 4.41 -0.35
C ARG A 235 -30.61 4.44 -1.59
N SER A 236 -30.10 4.87 -2.74
CA SER A 236 -30.80 4.85 -4.03
C SER A 236 -30.48 3.63 -4.88
N SER A 237 -29.65 2.71 -4.37
CA SER A 237 -29.04 1.58 -5.12
C SER A 237 -28.21 2.01 -6.33
N SER A 238 -27.68 3.24 -6.33
CA SER A 238 -26.89 3.79 -7.44
C SER A 238 -25.42 3.37 -7.43
N VAL A 239 -25.10 2.21 -6.84
CA VAL A 239 -23.74 1.70 -6.68
C VAL A 239 -23.73 0.18 -6.94
N THR A 240 -22.84 -0.29 -7.82
CA THR A 240 -22.66 -1.72 -8.11
C THR A 240 -22.00 -2.48 -6.96
N SER A 241 -21.95 -3.82 -7.05
CA SER A 241 -21.17 -4.66 -6.13
C SER A 241 -19.69 -4.27 -6.07
N VAL A 242 -19.03 -4.57 -4.96
CA VAL A 242 -17.57 -4.46 -4.83
C VAL A 242 -16.90 -5.47 -5.77
N LYS A 243 -15.78 -5.07 -6.36
CA LYS A 243 -14.92 -5.90 -7.21
C LYS A 243 -13.52 -6.01 -6.57
N ASP A 244 -12.71 -6.98 -7.00
CA ASP A 244 -11.35 -7.18 -6.49
C ASP A 244 -10.29 -6.91 -7.59
N GLN A 245 -9.34 -6.02 -7.31
CA GLN A 245 -8.17 -5.74 -8.16
C GLN A 245 -7.04 -6.76 -7.96
N SER A 246 -7.10 -7.55 -6.88
CA SER A 246 -6.06 -8.48 -6.45
C SER A 246 -4.69 -7.82 -6.27
N ASN A 247 -3.66 -8.18 -7.05
CA ASN A 247 -2.29 -7.66 -6.88
C ASN A 247 -1.93 -6.64 -7.98
N CYS A 248 -2.75 -6.52 -9.01
CA CYS A 248 -2.61 -5.55 -10.09
C CYS A 248 -2.91 -4.13 -9.60
N GLY A 249 -2.04 -3.16 -9.93
CA GLY A 249 -2.22 -1.72 -9.64
C GLY A 249 -3.29 -1.04 -10.52
N ALA A 250 -4.45 -1.68 -10.70
CA ALA A 250 -5.55 -1.24 -11.57
C ALA A 250 -6.62 -0.38 -10.85
N CYS A 251 -6.39 0.07 -9.62
CA CYS A 251 -7.35 0.85 -8.84
C CYS A 251 -7.92 2.08 -9.57
N TRP A 252 -7.11 2.73 -10.40
CA TRP A 252 -7.54 3.79 -11.33
C TRP A 252 -8.66 3.32 -12.27
N ALA A 253 -8.51 2.15 -12.89
CA ALA A 253 -9.51 1.58 -13.79
C ALA A 253 -10.75 1.06 -13.03
N PHE A 254 -10.57 0.43 -11.86
CA PHE A 254 -11.69 0.01 -11.00
C PHE A 254 -12.53 1.20 -10.51
N SER A 255 -11.88 2.29 -10.11
CA SER A 255 -12.55 3.52 -9.68
C SER A 255 -13.31 4.18 -10.82
N THR A 256 -12.69 4.36 -12.00
CA THR A 256 -13.38 4.88 -13.19
C THR A 256 -14.59 4.02 -13.57
N VAL A 257 -14.45 2.69 -13.63
CA VAL A 257 -15.56 1.78 -13.92
C VAL A 257 -16.69 1.90 -12.88
N GLY A 258 -16.38 1.89 -11.59
CA GLY A 258 -17.39 2.01 -10.54
C GLY A 258 -18.16 3.34 -10.55
N SER A 259 -17.51 4.43 -10.97
CA SER A 259 -18.14 5.74 -11.15
C SER A 259 -19.00 5.80 -12.43
N VAL A 260 -18.54 5.22 -13.54
CA VAL A 260 -19.35 5.12 -14.79
C VAL A 260 -20.59 4.25 -14.58
N GLU A 261 -20.44 3.11 -13.90
CA GLU A 261 -21.57 2.25 -13.50
C GLU A 261 -22.55 3.00 -12.57
N GLY A 262 -22.03 3.73 -11.58
CA GLY A 262 -22.84 4.53 -10.66
C GLY A 262 -23.61 5.67 -11.32
N TYR A 263 -22.99 6.37 -12.27
CA TYR A 263 -23.64 7.38 -13.12
C TYR A 263 -24.81 6.80 -13.91
N TYR A 264 -24.64 5.63 -14.53
CA TYR A 264 -25.70 5.00 -15.31
C TYR A 264 -26.88 4.50 -14.45
N LEU A 265 -26.61 4.06 -13.23
CA LEU A 265 -27.65 3.76 -12.26
C LEU A 265 -28.37 5.04 -11.80
N SER A 266 -27.65 6.07 -11.35
CA SER A 266 -28.28 7.28 -10.80
C SER A 266 -29.13 8.03 -11.83
N HIS A 267 -28.63 8.18 -13.06
CA HIS A 267 -29.28 8.99 -14.11
C HIS A 267 -30.30 8.24 -14.97
N PHE A 268 -30.20 6.92 -15.11
CA PHE A 268 -30.99 6.17 -16.09
C PHE A 268 -31.62 4.87 -15.57
N ASP A 269 -31.48 4.55 -14.27
CA ASP A 269 -31.85 3.25 -13.68
C ASP A 269 -31.24 2.05 -14.43
N LYS A 270 -30.06 2.24 -15.07
CA LYS A 270 -29.40 1.21 -15.90
C LYS A 270 -28.21 0.60 -15.16
N SER A 271 -28.33 -0.68 -14.81
CA SER A 271 -27.20 -1.46 -14.31
C SER A 271 -26.31 -1.93 -15.46
N TYR A 272 -25.00 -1.77 -15.27
CA TYR A 272 -23.96 -2.34 -16.13
C TYR A 272 -22.89 -2.99 -15.24
N ASP A 273 -22.24 -4.03 -15.79
CA ASP A 273 -21.02 -4.61 -15.25
C ASP A 273 -19.95 -4.48 -16.36
N LEU A 274 -19.08 -3.49 -16.25
CA LEU A 274 -18.17 -3.07 -17.32
C LEU A 274 -16.76 -3.64 -17.15
N SER A 275 -16.09 -3.88 -18.28
CA SER A 275 -14.73 -4.43 -18.29
C SER A 275 -13.70 -3.43 -17.77
N VAL A 276 -13.21 -3.69 -16.56
CA VAL A 276 -11.99 -3.05 -16.03
C VAL A 276 -10.75 -3.48 -16.83
N GLN A 277 -10.75 -4.72 -17.35
CA GLN A 277 -9.65 -5.27 -18.13
C GLN A 277 -9.43 -4.50 -19.44
N GLU A 278 -10.48 -3.98 -20.08
CA GLU A 278 -10.36 -3.15 -21.28
C GLU A 278 -9.52 -1.89 -21.01
N LEU A 279 -9.75 -1.18 -19.91
CA LEU A 279 -8.90 -0.05 -19.52
C LEU A 279 -7.46 -0.51 -19.25
N VAL A 280 -7.28 -1.58 -18.47
CA VAL A 280 -5.96 -2.12 -18.10
C VAL A 280 -5.12 -2.55 -19.30
N ASP A 281 -5.75 -3.06 -20.36
CA ASP A 281 -5.07 -3.55 -21.57
C ASP A 281 -4.96 -2.51 -22.70
N CYS A 282 -5.84 -1.50 -22.74
CA CYS A 282 -6.01 -0.61 -23.89
C CYS A 282 -5.85 0.90 -23.62
N ASP A 283 -5.84 1.39 -22.37
CA ASP A 283 -5.46 2.80 -22.11
C ASP A 283 -3.94 2.97 -22.24
N THR A 284 -3.50 3.38 -23.42
CA THR A 284 -2.08 3.57 -23.77
C THR A 284 -1.41 4.77 -23.09
N PHE A 285 -2.15 5.58 -22.34
CA PHE A 285 -1.60 6.66 -21.50
C PHE A 285 -1.42 6.22 -20.03
N SER A 286 -1.95 5.05 -19.67
CA SER A 286 -1.70 4.34 -18.41
C SER A 286 -0.76 3.14 -18.63
N ASN A 287 -0.32 2.49 -17.54
CA ASN A 287 0.64 1.38 -17.56
C ASN A 287 0.01 0.05 -17.06
N GLY A 288 -1.31 -0.10 -17.24
CA GLY A 288 -2.06 -1.27 -16.79
C GLY A 288 -1.91 -1.51 -15.28
N CYS A 289 -1.44 -2.69 -14.90
CA CYS A 289 -1.16 -3.06 -13.50
C CYS A 289 0.02 -2.33 -12.84
N GLN A 290 0.79 -1.50 -13.56
CA GLN A 290 1.82 -0.64 -12.97
C GLN A 290 1.28 0.76 -12.57
N GLY A 291 -0.02 0.99 -12.76
CA GLY A 291 -0.70 2.24 -12.41
C GLY A 291 -1.12 3.06 -13.63
N GLY A 292 -1.98 4.04 -13.37
CA GLY A 292 -2.61 4.91 -14.36
C GLY A 292 -3.28 6.10 -13.65
N LEU A 293 -4.00 6.94 -14.38
CA LEU A 293 -4.70 8.10 -13.84
C LEU A 293 -6.17 8.09 -14.24
N LEU A 294 -7.05 8.55 -13.35
CA LEU A 294 -8.50 8.63 -13.56
C LEU A 294 -8.83 9.41 -14.83
N GLU A 295 -8.22 10.59 -15.01
CA GLU A 295 -8.44 11.48 -16.14
C GLU A 295 -8.14 10.80 -17.50
N SER A 296 -7.17 9.88 -17.51
CA SER A 296 -6.81 9.08 -18.69
C SER A 296 -7.89 8.05 -19.01
N ALA A 297 -8.31 7.30 -18.00
CA ALA A 297 -9.36 6.29 -18.13
C ALA A 297 -10.72 6.90 -18.52
N PHE A 298 -11.11 8.04 -17.95
CA PHE A 298 -12.36 8.72 -18.34
C PHE A 298 -12.32 9.23 -19.78
N GLU A 299 -11.18 9.74 -20.25
CA GLU A 299 -11.00 10.11 -21.66
C GLU A 299 -11.06 8.89 -22.59
N TYR A 300 -10.56 7.72 -22.16
CA TYR A 300 -10.74 6.46 -22.87
C TYR A 300 -12.23 6.06 -22.94
N VAL A 301 -12.96 6.05 -21.81
CA VAL A 301 -14.40 5.69 -21.80
C VAL A 301 -15.23 6.67 -22.65
N ARG A 302 -14.88 7.96 -22.67
CA ARG A 302 -15.53 8.97 -23.51
C ARG A 302 -15.30 8.74 -25.01
N LYS A 303 -14.06 8.40 -25.42
CA LYS A 303 -13.68 8.19 -26.83
C LYS A 303 -14.06 6.82 -27.39
N HIS A 304 -13.91 5.77 -26.58
CA HIS A 304 -13.93 4.38 -27.04
C HIS A 304 -15.00 3.53 -26.38
N GLY A 305 -15.46 3.90 -25.18
CA GLY A 305 -16.38 3.12 -24.36
C GLY A 305 -15.80 1.78 -23.89
N LEU A 306 -16.56 1.07 -23.05
CA LEU A 306 -16.19 -0.24 -22.50
C LEU A 306 -17.22 -1.33 -22.88
N VAL A 307 -16.75 -2.54 -23.14
CA VAL A 307 -17.57 -3.77 -23.24
C VAL A 307 -17.96 -4.26 -21.83
N SER A 308 -18.82 -5.29 -21.74
CA SER A 308 -19.16 -5.88 -20.45
C SER A 308 -17.99 -6.69 -19.85
N ALA A 309 -17.95 -6.81 -18.53
CA ALA A 309 -16.98 -7.68 -17.84
C ALA A 309 -17.16 -9.17 -18.20
N LYS A 310 -18.32 -9.56 -18.73
CA LYS A 310 -18.56 -10.90 -19.29
C LYS A 310 -17.84 -11.09 -20.64
N ASP A 311 -17.82 -10.06 -21.49
CA ASP A 311 -17.18 -10.13 -22.81
C ASP A 311 -15.65 -10.06 -22.71
N LEU A 312 -15.13 -9.28 -21.75
CA LEU A 312 -13.70 -9.21 -21.44
C LEU A 312 -13.46 -9.22 -19.91
N PRO A 313 -13.33 -10.42 -19.29
CA PRO A 313 -13.13 -10.56 -17.84
C PRO A 313 -11.76 -10.06 -17.34
N PHE A 314 -11.73 -9.60 -16.09
CA PHE A 314 -10.50 -9.23 -15.38
C PHE A 314 -9.64 -10.45 -15.00
N VAL A 315 -8.32 -10.33 -15.10
CA VAL A 315 -7.37 -11.45 -14.94
C VAL A 315 -6.09 -11.13 -14.13
N ASP A 316 -6.10 -10.07 -13.32
CA ASP A 316 -4.98 -9.68 -12.43
C ASP A 316 -3.63 -9.46 -13.16
N ARG A 317 -3.66 -9.11 -14.45
CA ARG A 317 -2.46 -8.72 -15.24
C ARG A 317 -2.81 -7.92 -16.49
N THR A 318 -1.89 -7.04 -16.88
CA THR A 318 -1.88 -6.40 -18.21
C THR A 318 -1.67 -7.45 -19.30
N LYS A 319 -2.45 -7.38 -20.37
CA LYS A 319 -2.27 -8.10 -21.64
C LYS A 319 -2.09 -7.08 -22.78
N ARG A 320 -1.89 -7.59 -23.99
CA ARG A 320 -2.07 -6.81 -25.22
C ARG A 320 -3.56 -6.49 -25.43
N CYS A 321 -3.88 -5.22 -25.66
CA CYS A 321 -5.22 -4.77 -26.06
C CYS A 321 -5.84 -5.67 -27.15
N SER A 322 -6.99 -6.27 -26.84
CA SER A 322 -7.71 -7.19 -27.72
C SER A 322 -9.19 -7.24 -27.31
N VAL A 323 -9.92 -6.16 -27.61
CA VAL A 323 -11.34 -6.01 -27.27
C VAL A 323 -12.22 -6.80 -28.25
N PRO A 324 -13.19 -7.61 -27.78
CA PRO A 324 -14.13 -8.30 -28.67
C PRO A 324 -15.09 -7.31 -29.36
N SER A 325 -15.64 -7.72 -30.51
CA SER A 325 -16.71 -6.97 -31.18
C SER A 325 -18.03 -7.14 -30.41
N ALA A 326 -18.25 -6.27 -29.43
CA ALA A 326 -19.39 -6.28 -28.52
C ALA A 326 -19.99 -4.87 -28.36
N LYS A 327 -21.19 -4.78 -27.80
CA LYS A 327 -21.82 -3.48 -27.50
C LYS A 327 -21.03 -2.76 -26.41
N LYS A 328 -20.66 -1.50 -26.68
CA LYS A 328 -19.95 -0.64 -25.73
C LYS A 328 -20.85 0.36 -25.02
N VAL A 329 -20.39 0.81 -23.86
CA VAL A 329 -20.95 1.89 -23.04
C VAL A 329 -19.92 3.02 -22.93
N THR A 330 -20.27 4.22 -23.37
CA THR A 330 -19.44 5.44 -23.31
C THR A 330 -19.91 6.35 -22.17
N VAL A 331 -19.27 7.51 -22.00
CA VAL A 331 -19.87 8.67 -21.29
C VAL A 331 -19.85 9.89 -22.22
N PRO A 332 -20.78 10.86 -22.11
CA PRO A 332 -20.79 12.03 -23.01
C PRO A 332 -19.54 12.91 -22.79
N SER A 333 -19.22 13.17 -21.53
CA SER A 333 -18.04 13.90 -21.09
C SER A 333 -17.62 13.44 -19.69
N TYR A 334 -16.57 14.06 -19.15
CA TYR A 334 -16.18 13.99 -17.75
C TYR A 334 -15.67 15.35 -17.27
N LEU A 335 -15.68 15.57 -15.95
CA LEU A 335 -15.14 16.79 -15.33
C LEU A 335 -14.26 16.46 -14.12
N VAL A 336 -13.36 17.39 -13.78
CA VAL A 336 -12.38 17.27 -12.69
C VAL A 336 -12.65 18.35 -11.64
N PHE A 337 -12.91 17.93 -10.40
CA PHE A 337 -13.23 18.82 -9.27
C PHE A 337 -12.23 18.64 -8.13
N LYS A 338 -11.97 19.71 -7.38
CA LYS A 338 -10.98 19.77 -6.29
C LYS A 338 -11.51 20.50 -5.06
N GLY A 339 -11.01 20.15 -3.89
CA GLY A 339 -11.44 20.67 -2.60
C GLY A 339 -12.95 20.51 -2.38
N LYS A 340 -13.60 21.58 -1.89
CA LYS A 340 -15.05 21.59 -1.62
C LYS A 340 -15.93 21.25 -2.84
N GLU A 341 -15.43 21.44 -4.07
CA GLU A 341 -16.19 21.09 -5.27
C GLU A 341 -16.34 19.57 -5.47
N VAL A 342 -15.47 18.75 -4.86
CA VAL A 342 -15.68 17.29 -4.80
C VAL A 342 -17.01 16.98 -4.09
N MET A 343 -17.31 17.72 -3.02
CA MET A 343 -18.53 17.55 -2.23
C MET A 343 -19.75 18.27 -2.82
N THR A 344 -19.60 19.50 -3.34
CA THR A 344 -20.73 20.32 -3.79
C THR A 344 -21.09 20.15 -5.26
N LYS A 345 -20.20 19.55 -6.07
CA LYS A 345 -20.41 19.23 -7.48
C LYS A 345 -20.31 17.72 -7.70
N SER A 346 -19.09 17.18 -7.61
CA SER A 346 -18.77 15.80 -8.03
C SER A 346 -19.71 14.75 -7.43
N LEU A 347 -19.79 14.70 -6.09
CA LEU A 347 -20.62 13.74 -5.34
C LEU A 347 -22.13 13.99 -5.50
N THR A 348 -22.57 15.21 -5.83
CA THR A 348 -24.01 15.51 -5.98
C THR A 348 -24.58 15.03 -7.31
N SER A 349 -23.76 14.86 -8.35
CA SER A 349 -24.19 14.28 -9.64
C SER A 349 -24.24 12.74 -9.59
N SER A 350 -23.20 12.08 -9.12
CA SER A 350 -23.11 10.61 -9.10
C SER A 350 -21.99 10.13 -8.16
N PRO A 351 -21.88 8.81 -7.89
CA PRO A 351 -20.69 8.25 -7.25
C PRO A 351 -19.42 8.63 -8.03
N CYS A 352 -18.52 9.36 -7.40
CA CYS A 352 -17.39 10.01 -8.06
C CYS A 352 -16.07 9.29 -7.79
N SER A 353 -15.20 9.20 -8.80
CA SER A 353 -13.86 8.67 -8.62
C SER A 353 -12.99 9.68 -7.88
N VAL A 354 -12.32 9.25 -6.81
CA VAL A 354 -11.43 10.10 -5.99
C VAL A 354 -10.08 9.42 -5.80
N TYR A 355 -9.02 10.24 -5.69
CA TYR A 355 -7.71 9.79 -5.22
C TYR A 355 -7.65 9.80 -3.69
N VAL A 356 -6.93 8.84 -3.10
CA VAL A 356 -6.64 8.79 -1.65
C VAL A 356 -5.19 8.34 -1.40
N SER A 357 -4.69 8.63 -0.20
CA SER A 357 -3.40 8.14 0.28
C SER A 357 -3.53 6.99 1.28
N VAL A 358 -3.21 5.77 0.85
CA VAL A 358 -3.24 4.54 1.67
C VAL A 358 -1.88 4.22 2.27
N SER A 359 -1.90 3.73 3.52
CA SER A 359 -0.75 3.29 4.32
C SER A 359 -0.87 1.81 4.69
N PRO A 360 0.22 1.16 5.17
CA PRO A 360 0.16 -0.19 5.75
C PRO A 360 -0.72 -0.31 7.01
N GLU A 361 -1.13 0.81 7.62
CA GLU A 361 -2.09 0.83 8.73
C GLU A 361 -3.54 0.86 8.20
N LEU A 362 -3.84 1.78 7.27
CA LEU A 362 -5.13 1.86 6.57
C LEU A 362 -5.45 0.53 5.86
N ALA A 363 -4.42 -0.13 5.31
CA ALA A 363 -4.54 -1.47 4.75
C ALA A 363 -5.13 -2.50 5.72
N LYS A 364 -4.91 -2.36 7.03
CA LYS A 364 -5.45 -3.24 8.08
C LYS A 364 -6.88 -2.90 8.51
N TYR A 365 -7.52 -1.87 7.95
CA TYR A 365 -8.87 -1.47 8.31
C TYR A 365 -9.90 -2.63 8.17
N LYS A 366 -10.70 -2.82 9.22
CA LYS A 366 -11.77 -3.83 9.31
C LYS A 366 -13.15 -3.20 9.47
N SER A 367 -13.32 -2.21 10.34
CA SER A 367 -14.61 -1.51 10.54
C SER A 367 -14.47 -0.21 11.33
N GLY A 368 -15.55 0.55 11.46
CA GLY A 368 -15.60 1.81 12.23
C GLY A 368 -15.19 3.04 11.42
N VAL A 369 -15.07 4.19 12.08
CA VAL A 369 -14.67 5.46 11.44
C VAL A 369 -13.14 5.60 11.51
N TYR A 370 -12.47 5.41 10.38
CA TYR A 370 -11.00 5.41 10.33
C TYR A 370 -10.40 6.79 10.64
N THR A 371 -9.79 6.88 11.82
CA THR A 371 -9.07 8.06 12.33
C THR A 371 -7.55 7.93 12.26
N GLY A 372 -7.01 6.83 11.71
CA GLY A 372 -5.59 6.51 11.71
C GLY A 372 -4.69 7.29 10.74
N GLU A 373 -3.46 6.80 10.56
CA GLU A 373 -2.43 7.41 9.71
C GLU A 373 -2.59 7.11 8.21
N CYS A 374 -2.85 8.15 7.43
CA CYS A 374 -2.90 8.08 5.96
C CYS A 374 -1.52 7.95 5.31
N GLY A 375 -1.49 7.54 4.04
CA GLY A 375 -0.26 7.53 3.23
C GLY A 375 0.32 8.93 3.03
N LYS A 376 1.65 9.02 2.86
CA LYS A 376 2.40 10.30 2.70
C LYS A 376 2.16 11.02 1.36
N SER A 377 1.47 10.39 0.40
CA SER A 377 1.10 10.93 -0.90
C SER A 377 -0.06 10.11 -1.49
N LEU A 378 -0.85 10.71 -2.38
CA LEU A 378 -1.88 9.99 -3.13
C LEU A 378 -1.24 8.80 -3.88
N ASN A 379 -1.82 7.61 -3.74
CA ASN A 379 -1.25 6.37 -4.29
C ASN A 379 -2.32 5.28 -4.56
N HIS A 380 -3.58 5.62 -4.39
CA HIS A 380 -4.71 4.73 -4.65
C HIS A 380 -5.91 5.53 -5.16
N ALA A 381 -6.81 4.86 -5.89
CA ALA A 381 -8.04 5.47 -6.42
C ALA A 381 -9.25 4.60 -6.08
N VAL A 382 -10.33 5.25 -5.65
CA VAL A 382 -11.53 4.64 -5.06
C VAL A 382 -12.78 5.40 -5.52
N VAL A 383 -13.98 4.92 -5.19
CA VAL A 383 -15.22 5.65 -5.50
C VAL A 383 -15.80 6.23 -4.21
N LEU A 384 -15.97 7.55 -4.16
CA LEU A 384 -16.70 8.22 -3.09
C LEU A 384 -18.19 8.09 -3.39
N VAL A 385 -18.92 7.39 -2.52
CA VAL A 385 -20.35 7.08 -2.72
C VAL A 385 -21.27 7.87 -1.80
N GLY A 386 -20.73 8.54 -0.79
CA GLY A 386 -21.50 9.36 0.14
C GLY A 386 -20.73 9.88 1.35
N GLU A 387 -21.47 10.35 2.34
CA GLU A 387 -21.00 10.69 3.69
C GLU A 387 -22.06 10.36 4.75
N GLY A 388 -21.72 10.49 6.03
CA GLY A 388 -22.65 10.28 7.13
C GLY A 388 -22.10 10.69 8.49
N TYR A 389 -22.83 10.31 9.54
CA TYR A 389 -22.49 10.54 10.94
C TYR A 389 -22.58 9.23 11.72
N ASP A 390 -21.59 8.95 12.56
CA ASP A 390 -21.53 7.77 13.40
C ASP A 390 -21.93 8.14 14.84
N GLU A 391 -23.07 7.62 15.29
CA GLU A 391 -23.63 7.96 16.60
C GLU A 391 -22.87 7.37 17.79
N VAL A 392 -21.91 6.46 17.58
CA VAL A 392 -21.11 5.87 18.65
C VAL A 392 -19.86 6.72 18.91
N THR A 393 -19.08 6.96 17.86
CA THR A 393 -17.84 7.75 17.89
C THR A 393 -18.07 9.27 17.82
N LYS A 394 -19.31 9.69 17.54
CA LYS A 394 -19.73 11.09 17.32
C LYS A 394 -18.95 11.81 16.22
N LYS A 395 -18.45 11.06 15.22
CA LYS A 395 -17.68 11.56 14.08
C LYS A 395 -18.49 11.55 12.78
N ARG A 396 -18.24 12.53 11.91
CA ARG A 396 -18.67 12.43 10.50
C ARG A 396 -17.67 11.59 9.71
N TYR A 397 -18.12 10.97 8.64
CA TYR A 397 -17.28 10.15 7.77
C TYR A 397 -17.70 10.25 6.30
N TRP A 398 -16.74 10.13 5.40
CA TRP A 398 -16.92 9.83 3.99
C TRP A 398 -17.14 8.33 3.82
N VAL A 399 -18.06 7.94 2.91
CA VAL A 399 -18.27 6.54 2.53
C VAL A 399 -17.53 6.27 1.23
N VAL A 400 -16.53 5.42 1.31
CA VAL A 400 -15.66 5.03 0.20
C VAL A 400 -15.93 3.58 -0.18
N LYS A 401 -16.18 3.32 -1.47
CA LYS A 401 -16.17 1.98 -2.07
C LYS A 401 -14.75 1.67 -2.55
N ASN A 402 -14.15 0.62 -2.00
CA ASN A 402 -12.81 0.17 -2.37
C ASN A 402 -12.87 -0.94 -3.46
N SER A 403 -11.70 -1.44 -3.87
CA SER A 403 -11.55 -2.49 -4.89
C SER A 403 -10.63 -3.64 -4.44
N TRP A 404 -10.61 -3.96 -3.13
CA TRP A 404 -9.75 -5.01 -2.54
C TRP A 404 -10.48 -6.31 -2.18
N GLY A 405 -11.73 -6.48 -2.66
CA GLY A 405 -12.63 -7.55 -2.27
C GLY A 405 -13.60 -7.15 -1.14
N THR A 406 -14.60 -7.99 -0.88
CA THR A 406 -15.59 -7.78 0.20
C THR A 406 -15.10 -8.26 1.57
N ASP A 407 -13.98 -8.99 1.63
CA ASP A 407 -13.37 -9.46 2.88
C ASP A 407 -12.42 -8.43 3.53
N TRP A 408 -12.28 -7.25 2.91
CA TRP A 408 -11.59 -6.08 3.45
C TRP A 408 -12.61 -5.02 3.89
N GLY A 409 -12.36 -4.37 5.04
CA GLY A 409 -13.24 -3.33 5.56
C GLY A 409 -14.69 -3.79 5.79
N GLU A 410 -15.63 -2.85 5.64
CA GLU A 410 -17.06 -3.07 5.84
C GLU A 410 -17.69 -3.53 4.51
N ASP A 411 -17.63 -4.83 4.24
CA ASP A 411 -18.05 -5.45 2.96
C ASP A 411 -17.40 -4.83 1.71
N GLY A 412 -16.13 -4.43 1.82
CA GLY A 412 -15.38 -3.72 0.78
C GLY A 412 -15.56 -2.19 0.78
N TYR A 413 -16.32 -1.65 1.74
CA TYR A 413 -16.44 -0.21 1.98
C TYR A 413 -15.56 0.24 3.16
N MET A 414 -15.35 1.55 3.23
CA MET A 414 -14.62 2.21 4.31
C MET A 414 -15.34 3.48 4.74
N ARG A 415 -15.48 3.69 6.05
CA ARG A 415 -15.89 4.97 6.64
C ARG A 415 -14.64 5.75 7.04
N LEU A 416 -14.29 6.73 6.22
CA LEU A 416 -13.09 7.55 6.37
C LEU A 416 -13.44 8.86 7.10
N GLU A 417 -12.75 9.21 8.19
CA GLU A 417 -13.08 10.40 9.00
C GLU A 417 -13.26 11.69 8.16
N ARG A 418 -14.35 12.43 8.38
CA ARG A 418 -14.61 13.74 7.75
C ARG A 418 -14.20 14.85 8.70
N THR A 419 -13.01 15.40 8.50
CA THR A 419 -12.39 16.44 9.32
C THR A 419 -12.80 17.87 8.93
N ASN A 420 -13.23 18.08 7.68
CA ASN A 420 -13.42 19.40 7.07
C ASN A 420 -12.14 20.28 7.02
N MET A 421 -10.94 19.70 7.19
CA MET A 421 -9.66 20.41 7.11
C MET A 421 -8.93 20.13 5.79
N GLY A 422 -8.42 21.16 5.12
CA GLY A 422 -7.59 21.00 3.91
C GLY A 422 -8.29 20.24 2.77
N THR A 423 -7.67 19.17 2.29
CA THR A 423 -8.22 18.20 1.32
C THR A 423 -8.91 17.00 2.00
N ASP A 424 -9.22 17.15 3.28
CA ASP A 424 -9.77 16.15 4.20
C ASP A 424 -8.90 14.88 4.36
N LYS A 425 -9.36 13.93 5.18
CA LYS A 425 -8.63 12.72 5.57
C LYS A 425 -8.15 11.95 4.34
N CYS A 426 -6.88 11.58 4.37
CA CYS A 426 -6.16 10.88 3.29
C CYS A 426 -6.27 11.57 1.90
N GLY A 427 -6.57 12.86 1.85
CA GLY A 427 -6.67 13.64 0.61
C GLY A 427 -7.92 13.33 -0.23
N VAL A 428 -8.98 12.77 0.35
CA VAL A 428 -10.20 12.33 -0.38
C VAL A 428 -10.92 13.45 -1.14
N LEU A 429 -10.69 14.72 -0.76
CA LEU A 429 -11.18 15.90 -1.48
C LEU A 429 -10.09 16.62 -2.32
N ASP A 430 -8.89 16.07 -2.49
CA ASP A 430 -7.84 16.71 -3.31
C ASP A 430 -8.27 16.84 -4.77
N THR A 431 -8.56 15.71 -5.40
CA THR A 431 -8.96 15.61 -6.81
C THR A 431 -9.96 14.48 -6.98
N SER A 432 -11.06 14.79 -7.68
CA SER A 432 -12.05 13.83 -8.14
C SER A 432 -12.30 13.97 -9.64
N VAL A 433 -12.73 12.88 -10.27
CA VAL A 433 -13.13 12.83 -11.67
C VAL A 433 -14.49 12.14 -11.77
N SER A 434 -15.39 12.64 -12.61
CA SER A 434 -16.75 12.09 -12.75
C SER A 434 -17.29 12.22 -14.16
N PRO A 435 -18.16 11.29 -14.61
CA PRO A 435 -18.97 11.45 -15.82
C PRO A 435 -19.76 12.76 -15.80
N PHE A 436 -20.01 13.33 -16.98
CA PHE A 436 -20.82 14.53 -17.14
C PHE A 436 -21.61 14.56 -18.45
N GLU A 437 -22.74 15.26 -18.45
CA GLU A 437 -23.61 15.51 -19.61
C GLU A 437 -23.67 17.03 -19.84
N LEU A 438 -23.09 17.47 -20.96
CA LEU A 438 -22.80 18.86 -21.32
C LEU A 438 -24.01 19.61 -21.89
#